data_AF-A0A5K1B942-F1
#
_entry.id   AF-A0A5K1B942-F1
#
_cell.length_a   1.000
_cell.length_b   1.000
_cell.length_c   1.000
_cell.angle_alpha   90.00
_cell.angle_beta   90.00
_cell.angle_gamma   90.00
#
_symmetry.space_group_name_H-M   'P 1'
#
loop_
_entity.id
_entity.type
_entity.pdbx_description
1 polymer ?
#
loop_
_entity_poly.entity_id
_entity_poly.type
_entity_poly.pdbx_seq_one_letter_code
_entity_poly.pdbx_strand_id
1 'polypeptide(L)'
;LLDELMDNGFPLTTEPNILKEMIAPPNLVNKVLNAVTGTSSSMSNTLPSATASTVPWRTSNTKHANNEVYVDLVEQLDATVS
;
A
#
# COMPACT_ATOMS: atom_id res chain seq x y z
N LEU A 1 5.20 -6.57 -6.76
CA LEU A 1 5.47 -5.59 -5.69
C LEU A 1 6.89 -5.05 -5.78
N LEU A 2 7.94 -5.89 -5.84
CA LEU A 2 9.32 -5.39 -6.01
C LEU A 2 9.50 -4.59 -7.31
N ASP A 3 8.98 -5.10 -8.43
CA ASP A 3 9.00 -4.37 -9.72
C ASP A 3 8.20 -3.06 -9.72
N GLU A 4 7.30 -2.89 -8.75
CA GLU A 4 6.52 -1.64 -8.59
C GLU A 4 7.22 -0.66 -7.63
N LEU A 5 7.97 -1.20 -6.67
CA LEU A 5 8.80 -0.43 -5.75
C LEU A 5 10.03 0.15 -6.45
N MET A 6 10.59 -0.59 -7.42
CA MET A 6 11.82 -0.23 -8.11
C MET A 6 11.74 -0.59 -9.59
N ASP A 7 12.03 0.39 -10.44
CA ASP A 7 12.23 0.20 -11.88
C ASP A 7 13.68 0.54 -12.24
N ASN A 8 14.40 -0.42 -12.82
CA ASN A 8 15.81 -0.30 -13.22
C ASN A 8 16.75 0.28 -12.12
N GLY A 9 16.49 -0.07 -10.86
CA GLY A 9 17.28 0.40 -9.71
C GLY A 9 16.92 1.79 -9.19
N PHE A 10 15.93 2.45 -9.78
CA PHE A 10 15.35 3.70 -9.26
C PHE A 10 14.05 3.41 -8.52
N PRO A 11 13.82 4.00 -7.34
CA PRO A 11 12.55 3.85 -6.64
C PRO A 11 11.41 4.47 -7.46
N LEU A 12 10.32 3.73 -7.64
CA LEU A 12 9.13 4.17 -8.37
C LEU A 12 7.98 4.51 -7.40
N THR A 13 7.32 3.51 -6.82
CA THR A 13 6.24 3.70 -5.85
C THR A 13 6.65 3.17 -4.48
N THR A 14 7.04 4.03 -3.55
CA THR A 14 7.44 3.63 -2.19
C THR A 14 6.32 3.74 -1.15
N GLU A 15 5.20 4.36 -1.50
CA GLU A 15 4.09 4.60 -0.58
C GLU A 15 3.32 3.29 -0.27
N PRO A 16 3.31 2.81 0.99
CA PRO A 16 2.73 1.52 1.34
C PRO A 16 1.24 1.40 1.08
N ASN A 17 0.50 2.52 1.20
CA ASN A 17 -0.94 2.53 0.96
C ASN A 17 -1.26 2.25 -0.52
N ILE A 18 -0.48 2.83 -1.43
CA ILE A 18 -0.61 2.62 -2.87
C ILE A 18 -0.27 1.17 -3.22
N LEU A 19 0.84 0.66 -2.68
CA LEU A 19 1.28 -0.72 -2.92
C LEU A 19 0.26 -1.76 -2.44
N LYS A 20 -0.43 -1.51 -1.32
CA LYS A 20 -1.48 -2.39 -0.81
C LYS A 20 -2.70 -2.43 -1.73
N GLU A 21 -3.06 -1.31 -2.36
CA GLU A 21 -4.19 -1.24 -3.30
C GLU A 21 -3.91 -1.99 -4.62
N MET A 22 -2.64 -2.24 -4.96
CA MET A 22 -2.25 -2.99 -6.17
C MET A 22 -2.39 -4.50 -6.02
N ILE A 23 -2.61 -4.99 -4.80
CA ILE A 23 -2.87 -6.39 -4.53
C ILE A 23 -4.36 -6.65 -4.79
N ALA A 24 -4.66 -7.59 -5.69
CA ALA A 24 -6.05 -7.95 -5.96
C ALA A 24 -6.69 -8.49 -4.67
N PRO A 25 -7.88 -7.99 -4.27
CA PRO A 25 -8.57 -8.51 -3.11
C PRO A 25 -8.88 -10.01 -3.32
N PRO A 26 -8.69 -10.85 -2.28
CA PRO A 26 -8.88 -12.29 -2.41
C PRO A 26 -10.36 -12.60 -2.68
N ASN A 27 -10.70 -12.90 -3.93
CA ASN A 27 -12.04 -13.31 -4.32
C ASN A 27 -12.16 -14.84 -4.24
N LEU A 28 -13.16 -15.35 -3.50
CA LEU A 28 -13.38 -16.79 -3.32
C LEU A 28 -13.60 -17.53 -4.65
N VAL A 29 -14.20 -16.85 -5.63
CA VAL A 29 -14.41 -17.39 -6.98
C VAL A 29 -13.08 -17.53 -7.72
N ASN A 30 -12.17 -16.57 -7.55
CA ASN A 30 -10.82 -16.62 -8.12
C ASN A 30 -9.98 -17.73 -7.47
N LYS A 31 -10.17 -18.05 -6.18
CA LYS A 31 -9.49 -19.19 -5.54
C LYS A 31 -9.89 -20.52 -6.18
N VAL A 32 -11.18 -20.71 -6.47
CA VAL A 32 -11.69 -21.95 -7.08
C VAL A 32 -11.25 -22.05 -8.54
N LEU A 33 -11.33 -20.95 -9.30
CA LEU A 33 -10.84 -20.92 -10.68
C LEU A 33 -9.33 -21.16 -10.75
N ASN A 34 -8.52 -20.52 -9.91
CA ASN A 34 -7.06 -20.73 -9.89
C ASN A 34 -6.68 -22.16 -9.49
N ALA A 35 -7.46 -22.83 -8.63
CA ALA A 35 -7.26 -24.24 -8.31
C ALA A 35 -7.55 -25.18 -9.50
N VAL A 36 -8.39 -24.75 -10.44
CA VAL A 36 -8.78 -25.52 -11.64
C VAL A 36 -7.93 -25.16 -12.86
N THR A 37 -7.50 -23.91 -13.01
CA THR A 37 -6.82 -23.40 -14.22
C THR A 37 -5.32 -23.18 -14.05
N GLY A 38 -4.78 -23.23 -12.82
CA GLY A 38 -3.35 -23.09 -12.54
C GLY A 38 -2.77 -21.68 -12.77
N THR A 39 -3.59 -20.68 -13.09
CA THR A 39 -3.17 -19.30 -13.34
C THR A 39 -3.11 -18.50 -12.03
N SER A 40 -1.91 -18.08 -11.61
CA SER A 40 -1.66 -17.47 -10.29
C SER A 40 -1.29 -15.98 -10.34
N SER A 41 -1.99 -15.16 -11.12
CA SER A 41 -1.76 -13.70 -11.11
C SER A 41 -2.62 -13.01 -10.05
N SER A 42 -2.05 -12.77 -8.86
CA SER A 42 -2.71 -12.07 -7.74
C SER A 42 -2.61 -10.54 -7.81
N MET A 43 -2.16 -9.99 -8.94
CA MET A 43 -1.98 -8.54 -9.13
C MET A 43 -3.25 -7.94 -9.74
N SER A 44 -3.64 -6.75 -9.26
CA SER A 44 -4.76 -6.00 -9.83
C SER A 44 -4.38 -5.44 -11.20
N ASN A 45 -5.28 -5.51 -12.19
CA ASN A 45 -5.08 -4.93 -13.52
C ASN A 45 -5.43 -3.44 -13.59
N THR A 46 -5.97 -2.88 -12.51
CA THR A 46 -6.33 -1.47 -12.38
C THR A 46 -5.38 -0.77 -11.42
N LEU A 47 -4.75 0.31 -11.89
CA LEU A 47 -3.82 1.09 -11.09
C LEU A 47 -4.59 1.95 -10.06
N PRO A 48 -4.13 2.00 -8.79
CA PRO A 48 -4.72 2.86 -7.76
C PRO A 48 -4.75 4.32 -8.19
N SER A 49 -5.83 5.06 -7.91
CA SER A 49 -5.89 6.49 -8.25
C SER A 49 -4.82 7.33 -7.56
N ALA A 50 -4.25 6.82 -6.46
CA ALA A 50 -3.21 7.48 -5.69
C ALA A 50 -1.85 7.52 -6.41
N THR A 51 -1.57 6.66 -7.41
CA THR A 51 -0.31 6.71 -8.17
C THR A 51 -0.17 7.98 -9.02
N ALA A 52 -1.28 8.63 -9.39
CA ALA A 52 -1.30 9.89 -10.12
C ALA A 52 -1.44 11.12 -9.20
N SER A 53 -1.42 10.92 -7.89
CA SER A 53 -1.64 11.98 -6.89
C SER A 53 -0.35 12.74 -6.58
N THR A 54 -0.47 14.07 -6.40
CA THR A 54 0.63 14.91 -5.88
C THR A 54 0.79 14.80 -4.36
N VAL A 55 -0.14 14.13 -3.68
CA VAL A 55 -0.14 13.84 -2.24
C VAL A 55 -0.20 12.31 -2.05
N PRO A 56 0.89 11.58 -2.32
CA PRO A 56 0.88 10.12 -2.44
C PRO A 56 0.78 9.39 -1.09
N TRP A 57 1.04 10.09 0.02
CA TRP A 57 0.88 9.56 1.39
C TRP A 57 -0.59 9.42 1.84
N ARG A 58 -1.55 9.99 1.09
CA ARG A 58 -2.97 10.02 1.45
C ARG A 58 -3.85 9.39 0.38
N THR A 59 -4.67 8.42 0.77
CA THR A 59 -5.71 7.86 -0.09
C THR A 59 -6.86 8.85 -0.29
N SER A 60 -7.23 9.07 -1.56
CA SER A 60 -8.36 9.92 -1.94
C SER A 60 -9.69 9.35 -1.46
N ASN A 61 -10.62 10.22 -1.07
CA ASN A 61 -12.02 9.86 -0.75
C ASN A 61 -12.24 8.90 0.44
N THR A 62 -11.27 8.79 1.35
CA THR A 62 -11.44 7.99 2.58
C THR A 62 -12.61 8.53 3.43
N LYS A 63 -13.55 7.66 3.81
CA LYS A 63 -14.72 8.00 4.65
C LYS A 63 -14.70 7.20 5.94
N HIS A 64 -14.91 7.89 7.07
CA HIS A 64 -15.04 7.26 8.38
C HIS A 64 -16.39 7.64 9.00
N ALA A 65 -16.96 6.75 9.81
CA ALA A 65 -18.21 7.01 10.53
C ALA A 65 -18.00 8.07 11.63
N ASN A 66 -16.86 8.02 12.31
CA ASN A 66 -16.37 9.03 13.25
C ASN A 66 -14.97 9.47 12.79
N ASN A 67 -14.71 10.79 12.81
CA ASN A 67 -13.41 11.34 12.45
C ASN A 67 -12.66 11.69 13.73
N GLU A 68 -11.71 10.84 14.11
CA GLU A 68 -10.90 10.99 15.31
C GLU A 68 -9.42 11.05 14.92
N VAL A 69 -8.62 11.80 15.69
CA VAL A 69 -7.18 11.94 15.49
C VAL A 69 -6.50 11.64 16.80
N TYR A 70 -5.60 10.66 16.78
CA TYR A 70 -4.79 10.23 17.92
C TYR A 70 -3.36 10.76 17.72
N VAL A 71 -2.74 11.29 18.78
CA VAL A 71 -1.40 11.88 18.73
C VAL A 71 -0.57 11.31 19.86
N ASP A 72 0.58 10.74 19.51
CA ASP A 72 1.56 10.25 20.48
C ASP A 72 2.69 11.28 20.65
N LEU A 73 2.90 11.76 21.87
CA LEU A 73 4.04 12.62 22.22
C LEU A 73 5.18 11.74 22.75
N VAL A 74 6.20 11.52 21.93
CA VAL A 74 7.38 10.71 22.29
C VAL A 74 8.57 11.64 22.53
N GLU A 75 9.07 11.65 23.76
CA GLU A 75 10.29 12.38 24.13
C GLU A 75 11.48 11.42 24.22
N GLN A 76 12.65 11.85 23.71
CA GLN A 76 13.90 11.11 23.76
C GLN A 76 15.03 12.00 24.28
N LEU A 77 15.76 11.54 25.31
CA LEU A 77 16.95 12.21 25.85
C LEU A 77 18.16 11.30 25.70
N ASP A 78 19.08 11.67 24.80
CA ASP A 78 20.38 11.04 24.66
C ASP A 78 21.44 11.89 25.37
N ALA A 79 22.08 11.36 26.41
CA ALA A 79 23.11 12.07 27.18
C ALA A 79 24.30 11.16 27.48
N THR A 80 25.51 11.72 27.37
CA THR A 80 26.76 11.07 27.81
C THR A 80 27.45 12.00 28.81
N VAL A 81 27.86 11.48 29.96
CA VAL A 81 28.56 12.22 31.00
C VAL A 81 29.99 11.68 31.09
N SER A 82 30.97 12.57 31.05
CA SER A 82 32.41 12.28 31.16
C SER A 82 32.96 12.60 32.54
#